data_AF-A0A926B982-F1
#
_entry.id   AF-A0A926B982-F1
#
_cell.length_a   1.000
_cell.length_b   1.000
_cell.length_c   1.000
_cell.angle_alpha   90.00
_cell.angle_beta   90.00
_cell.angle_gamma   90.00
#
_symmetry.space_group_name_H-M   'P 1'
#
loop_
_entity.id
_entity.type
_entity.pdbx_description
1 polymer ?
#
loop_
_entity_poly.entity_id
_entity_poly.type
_entity_poly.pdbx_seq_one_letter_code
_entity_poly.pdbx_strand_id
1 'polypeptide(L)'
;GVALAGMAIVMANRSKREPRRLTGTTTSAGQPTVARTPTAVRINFSSDPNGASVIRAFDGEELGRTPLSLEVPYSDATVQFVLRRPGYEDKVMLIVPNLPAPIFATLRPVEKTPMANPAPTPAFRRALPPQGGRKPSVVPGPALVPVPPANQQKKHSNAVDEDAVLEPDFK
;
A
#
# COMPACT_ATOMS: atom_id res chain seq x y z
N GLY A 1 -22.76 25.37 71.41
CA GLY A 1 -22.89 24.77 70.07
C GLY A 1 -22.14 23.46 70.06
N VAL A 2 -22.77 22.42 69.52
CA VAL A 2 -22.20 21.22 68.88
C VAL A 2 -20.76 21.40 68.38
N ALA A 3 -19.87 20.42 68.25
CA ALA A 3 -19.69 19.01 68.63
C ALA A 3 -18.48 18.54 67.78
N LEU A 4 -17.92 17.38 68.12
CA LEU A 4 -16.98 16.55 67.33
C LEU A 4 -15.52 17.04 67.29
N ALA A 5 -14.56 16.30 67.85
CA ALA A 5 -14.10 14.97 67.42
C ALA A 5 -13.61 15.00 65.94
N GLY A 6 -12.45 14.49 65.58
CA GLY A 6 -11.55 13.62 66.28
C GLY A 6 -10.20 13.55 65.57
N MET A 7 -9.33 12.78 66.19
CA MET A 7 -7.91 12.66 65.97
C MET A 7 -7.60 11.50 65.02
N ALA A 8 -6.49 11.64 64.28
CA ALA A 8 -5.68 10.60 63.63
C ALA A 8 -6.35 9.82 62.46
N ILE A 9 -5.64 9.34 61.44
CA ILE A 9 -4.46 8.47 61.47
C ILE A 9 -3.68 8.62 60.14
N VAL A 10 -2.35 8.79 60.26
CA VAL A 10 -1.38 8.57 59.18
C VAL A 10 -1.30 7.06 58.91
N MET A 11 -1.71 6.60 57.72
CA MET A 11 -1.43 5.23 57.28
C MET A 11 -0.32 5.20 56.24
N ALA A 12 0.80 4.63 56.67
CA ALA A 12 1.94 4.24 55.86
C ALA A 12 1.55 3.17 54.84
N ASN A 13 1.88 3.43 53.57
CA ASN A 13 1.67 2.51 52.45
C ASN A 13 2.71 1.37 52.51
N ARG A 14 2.39 0.30 53.25
CA ARG A 14 3.17 -0.95 53.29
C ARG A 14 2.81 -1.81 52.09
N SER A 15 3.65 -1.79 51.06
CA SER A 15 3.73 -2.83 50.04
C SER A 15 4.10 -4.17 50.70
N LYS A 16 3.12 -5.05 50.94
CA LYS A 16 3.36 -6.41 51.41
C LYS A 16 2.38 -7.38 50.72
N ARG A 17 2.96 -8.11 49.77
CA ARG A 17 2.66 -9.44 49.23
C ARG A 17 1.30 -10.10 49.58
N GLU A 18 0.71 -10.62 48.50
CA GLU A 18 -0.49 -11.47 48.35
C GLU A 18 -0.72 -12.53 49.44
N PRO A 19 -1.99 -12.94 49.59
CA PRO A 19 -2.29 -14.35 49.46
C PRO A 19 -3.53 -14.66 48.59
N ARG A 20 -3.40 -15.73 47.79
CA ARG A 20 -4.45 -16.68 47.38
C ARG A 20 -5.87 -16.35 47.85
N ARG A 21 -6.74 -16.04 46.89
CA ARG A 21 -8.16 -16.44 46.97
C ARG A 21 -8.45 -17.49 45.90
N LEU A 22 -8.39 -18.76 46.32
CA LEU A 22 -9.04 -19.88 45.65
C LEU A 22 -10.42 -20.03 46.28
N THR A 23 -11.47 -19.50 45.64
CA THR A 23 -12.84 -20.05 45.56
C THR A 23 -13.80 -18.96 45.11
N GLY A 24 -14.44 -19.23 43.98
CA GLY A 24 -15.38 -18.37 43.29
C GLY A 24 -15.75 -19.02 41.96
N THR A 25 -16.26 -20.25 42.01
CA THR A 25 -17.02 -20.85 40.92
C THR A 25 -18.29 -20.03 40.71
N THR A 26 -18.23 -19.08 39.78
CA THR A 26 -19.40 -18.67 39.00
C THR A 26 -19.12 -19.04 37.56
N THR A 27 -19.66 -20.18 37.19
CA THR A 27 -20.09 -20.56 35.85
C THR A 27 -20.49 -19.33 35.03
N SER A 28 -19.60 -18.84 34.18
CA SER A 28 -20.05 -18.18 32.95
C SER A 28 -20.44 -19.31 32.02
N ALA A 29 -21.74 -19.60 31.97
CA ALA A 29 -22.31 -20.44 30.93
C ALA A 29 -21.74 -19.98 29.58
N GLY A 30 -21.24 -20.93 28.80
CA GLY A 30 -20.66 -20.68 27.50
C GLY A 30 -21.62 -19.88 26.64
N GLN A 31 -21.30 -18.60 26.45
CA GLN A 31 -21.55 -18.01 25.15
C GLN A 31 -20.53 -18.68 24.23
N PRO A 32 -20.93 -19.29 23.10
CA PRO A 32 -19.97 -19.51 22.05
C PRO A 32 -19.38 -18.14 21.75
N THR A 33 -18.09 -17.96 22.05
CA THR A 33 -17.30 -16.86 21.50
C THR A 33 -17.23 -17.15 20.01
N VAL A 34 -18.30 -16.85 19.28
CA VAL A 34 -18.22 -16.58 17.86
C VAL A 34 -17.13 -15.53 17.79
N ALA A 35 -15.98 -15.89 17.21
CA ALA A 35 -14.91 -14.95 16.96
C ALA A 35 -15.53 -13.80 16.18
N ARG A 36 -15.87 -12.72 16.87
CA ARG A 36 -16.48 -11.55 16.25
C ARG A 36 -15.33 -10.92 15.49
N THR A 37 -15.27 -11.17 14.19
CA THR A 37 -14.39 -10.42 13.30
C THR A 37 -14.64 -8.94 13.61
N PRO A 38 -13.62 -8.18 14.01
CA PRO A 38 -13.83 -6.79 14.37
C PRO A 38 -14.45 -6.09 13.16
N THR A 39 -15.52 -5.32 13.35
CA THR A 39 -16.18 -4.60 12.25
C THR A 39 -15.35 -3.41 11.77
N ALA A 40 -14.45 -2.91 12.62
CA ALA A 40 -13.50 -1.86 12.34
C ALA A 40 -12.17 -2.14 13.05
N VAL A 41 -11.08 -1.68 12.45
CA VAL A 41 -9.74 -1.73 13.01
C VAL A 41 -9.18 -0.33 13.16
N ARG A 42 -8.38 -0.12 14.21
CA ARG A 42 -7.74 1.15 14.49
C ARG A 42 -6.38 1.24 13.81
N ILE A 43 -6.18 2.28 13.00
CA ILE A 43 -4.92 2.53 12.31
C ILE A 43 -4.36 3.88 12.76
N ASN A 44 -3.07 3.89 13.09
CA ASN A 44 -2.37 5.08 13.56
C ASN A 44 -1.42 5.57 12.47
N PHE A 45 -1.75 6.68 11.82
CA PHE A 45 -0.92 7.29 10.80
C PHE A 45 0.03 8.32 11.41
N SER A 46 1.32 8.18 11.11
CA SER A 46 2.38 9.12 11.45
C SER A 46 3.22 9.42 10.22
N SER A 47 3.71 10.65 10.08
CA SER A 47 4.59 11.00 8.97
C SER A 47 5.77 11.84 9.40
N ASP A 48 6.88 11.67 8.71
CA ASP A 48 8.02 12.59 8.79
C ASP A 48 8.19 13.30 7.44
N PRO A 49 7.94 14.62 7.37
CA PRO A 49 7.64 15.51 8.48
C PRO A 49 6.13 15.52 8.83
N ASN A 50 5.77 15.85 10.08
CA ASN A 50 4.40 15.81 10.62
C ASN A 50 3.44 16.81 9.95
N GLY A 51 2.14 16.53 9.95
CA GLY A 51 1.11 17.42 9.38
C GLY A 51 0.79 17.16 7.91
N ALA A 52 1.03 15.94 7.44
CA ALA A 52 0.58 15.50 6.13
C ALA A 52 -0.92 15.18 6.16
N SER A 53 -1.65 15.62 5.14
CA SER A 53 -3.05 15.25 4.93
C SER A 53 -3.13 13.79 4.50
N VAL A 54 -3.99 13.01 5.17
CA VAL A 54 -4.26 11.61 4.85
C VAL A 54 -5.55 11.55 4.05
N ILE A 55 -5.45 11.14 2.79
CA ILE A 55 -6.58 11.06 1.86
C ILE A 55 -6.82 9.60 1.51
N ARG A 56 -8.07 9.14 1.53
CA ARG A 56 -8.40 7.81 1.04
C ARG A 56 -8.63 7.87 -0.47
N ALA A 57 -7.90 7.07 -1.24
CA ALA A 57 -7.94 7.17 -2.70
C ALA A 57 -9.25 6.68 -3.34
N PHE A 58 -10.01 5.84 -2.62
CA PHE A 58 -11.25 5.27 -3.12
C PHE A 58 -12.35 6.31 -3.32
N ASP A 59 -12.54 7.18 -2.34
CA ASP A 59 -13.57 8.24 -2.31
C ASP A 59 -12.98 9.65 -2.44
N GLY A 60 -11.65 9.78 -2.28
CA GLY A 60 -10.97 11.07 -2.27
C GLY A 60 -11.19 11.86 -0.97
N GLU A 61 -11.72 11.24 0.08
CA GLU A 61 -12.01 11.90 1.35
C GLU A 61 -10.72 12.19 2.12
N GLU A 62 -10.53 13.44 2.53
CA GLU A 62 -9.47 13.82 3.46
C GLU A 62 -9.90 13.46 4.89
N LEU A 63 -9.24 12.44 5.45
CA LEU A 63 -9.55 11.88 6.77
C LEU A 63 -8.97 12.75 7.90
N GLY A 64 -7.97 13.58 7.60
CA GLY A 64 -7.32 14.47 8.56
C GLY A 64 -5.83 14.62 8.31
N ARG A 65 -5.08 15.03 9.35
CA ARG A 65 -3.64 15.27 9.28
C ARG A 65 -2.85 14.40 10.27
N THR A 66 -1.66 13.95 9.86
CA THR A 66 -0.75 13.19 10.74
C THR A 66 -0.18 14.08 11.87
N PRO A 67 -0.05 13.57 13.11
CA PRO A 67 -0.42 12.23 13.58
C PRO A 67 -1.95 12.04 13.69
N LEU A 68 -2.48 10.96 13.12
CA LEU A 68 -3.92 10.66 13.08
C LEU A 68 -4.20 9.24 13.58
N SER A 69 -5.19 9.07 14.44
CA SER A 69 -5.78 7.77 14.76
C SER A 69 -7.14 7.67 14.10
N LEU A 70 -7.35 6.67 13.23
CA LEU A 70 -8.60 6.47 12.51
C LEU A 70 -9.11 5.04 12.72
N GLU A 71 -10.42 4.90 12.89
CA GLU A 71 -11.10 3.61 12.83
C GLU A 71 -11.58 3.37 11.39
N VAL A 72 -11.03 2.34 10.76
CA VAL A 72 -11.34 1.96 9.37
C VAL A 72 -12.13 0.67 9.39
N PRO A 73 -13.18 0.51 8.56
CA PRO A 73 -13.88 -0.77 8.45
C PRO A 73 -12.92 -1.92 8.19
N TYR A 74 -13.15 -3.05 8.87
CA TYR A 74 -12.35 -4.24 8.65
C TYR A 74 -12.49 -4.68 7.19
N SER A 75 -11.37 -4.98 6.56
CA SER A 75 -11.35 -5.51 5.21
C SER A 75 -10.14 -6.39 4.99
N ASP A 76 -10.35 -7.49 4.27
CA ASP A 76 -9.29 -8.32 3.73
C ASP A 76 -8.76 -7.78 2.38
N ALA A 77 -9.35 -6.68 1.88
CA ALA A 77 -8.93 -6.02 0.65
C ALA A 77 -7.92 -4.89 0.94
N THR A 78 -7.04 -4.65 -0.03
CA THR A 78 -6.09 -3.55 0.01
C THR A 78 -6.78 -2.20 -0.21
N VAL A 79 -6.67 -1.32 0.77
CA VAL A 79 -7.14 0.08 0.70
C VAL A 79 -5.95 0.99 0.41
N GLN A 80 -6.12 1.90 -0.54
CA GLN A 80 -5.10 2.86 -0.90
C GLN A 80 -5.29 4.18 -0.16
N PHE A 81 -4.23 4.63 0.52
CA PHE A 81 -4.16 5.92 1.20
C PHE A 81 -3.07 6.77 0.56
N VAL A 82 -3.33 8.06 0.42
CA VAL A 82 -2.40 9.05 -0.13
C VAL A 82 -2.07 10.04 0.96
N LEU A 83 -0.79 10.15 1.31
CA LEU A 83 -0.31 11.16 2.22
C LEU A 83 0.24 12.32 1.40
N ARG A 84 -0.37 13.49 1.57
CA ARG A 84 -0.06 14.71 0.83
C ARG A 84 0.41 15.79 1.77
N ARG A 85 1.48 16.49 1.40
CA ARG A 85 1.95 17.66 2.15
C ARG A 85 2.48 18.73 1.19
N PRO A 86 2.18 20.02 1.40
CA PRO A 86 2.73 21.09 0.57
C PRO A 86 4.25 21.09 0.55
N GLY A 87 4.84 21.06 -0.66
CA GLY A 87 6.29 21.00 -0.86
C GLY A 87 6.90 19.59 -0.79
N TYR A 88 6.07 18.54 -0.65
CA TYR A 88 6.49 17.15 -0.61
C TYR A 88 5.72 16.31 -1.63
N GLU A 89 6.32 15.19 -2.04
CA GLU A 89 5.77 14.24 -2.99
C GLU A 89 4.60 13.49 -2.34
N ASP A 90 3.54 13.27 -3.13
CA ASP A 90 2.39 12.50 -2.69
C ASP A 90 2.80 11.03 -2.49
N LYS A 91 2.66 10.54 -1.25
CA LYS A 91 3.05 9.19 -0.89
C LYS A 91 1.84 8.28 -0.88
N VAL A 92 1.77 7.38 -1.86
CA VAL A 92 0.75 6.35 -1.95
C VAL A 92 1.13 5.14 -1.11
N MET A 93 0.20 4.66 -0.29
CA MET A 93 0.33 3.48 0.57
C MET A 93 -0.82 2.52 0.36
N LEU A 94 -0.51 1.23 0.34
CA LEU A 94 -1.45 0.13 0.20
C LEU A 94 -1.53 -0.59 1.53
N ILE A 95 -2.70 -0.56 2.19
CA ILE A 95 -2.89 -1.07 3.55
C ILE A 95 -4.08 -2.00 3.56
N VAL A 96 -3.93 -3.19 4.16
CA VAL A 96 -5.03 -4.13 4.39
C VAL A 96 -5.52 -3.94 5.83
N PRO A 97 -6.72 -3.39 6.07
CA PRO A 97 -7.23 -3.11 7.41
C PRO A 97 -7.82 -4.38 8.06
N ASN A 98 -7.01 -5.41 8.24
CA ASN A 98 -7.40 -6.64 8.93
C ASN A 98 -7.00 -6.65 10.42
N LEU A 99 -5.99 -5.87 10.80
CA LEU A 99 -5.44 -5.81 12.14
C LEU A 99 -5.09 -4.36 12.50
N PRO A 100 -5.20 -3.97 13.79
CA PRO A 100 -4.70 -2.68 14.23
C PRO A 100 -3.20 -2.55 14.00
N ALA A 101 -2.77 -1.48 13.34
CA ALA A 101 -1.37 -1.29 12.99
C ALA A 101 -0.94 0.19 13.02
N PRO A 102 0.27 0.48 13.54
CA PRO A 102 0.90 1.77 13.33
C PRO A 102 1.49 1.85 11.92
N ILE A 103 1.23 2.97 11.25
CA ILE A 103 1.70 3.27 9.90
C ILE A 103 2.58 4.51 9.97
N PHE A 104 3.83 4.35 9.54
CA PHE A 104 4.79 5.45 9.45
C PHE A 104 5.21 5.69 8.01
N ALA A 105 5.20 6.94 7.58
CA ALA A 105 5.57 7.34 6.23
C ALA A 105 6.56 8.50 6.23
N THR A 106 7.68 8.34 5.52
CA THR A 106 8.61 9.44 5.25
C THR A 106 8.25 10.09 3.92
N LEU A 107 8.02 11.40 3.93
CA LEU A 107 7.72 12.19 2.74
C LEU A 107 9.00 12.78 2.16
N ARG A 108 9.10 12.76 0.82
CA ARG A 108 10.23 13.36 0.11
C ARG A 108 9.87 14.76 -0.31
N PRO A 109 10.74 15.77 -0.12
CA PRO A 109 10.53 17.09 -0.69
C PRO A 109 10.43 17.01 -2.21
N VAL A 110 9.49 17.75 -2.83
CA VAL A 110 9.46 17.92 -4.29
C VAL A 110 10.57 18.89 -4.63
N GLU A 111 11.68 18.39 -5.15
CA GLU A 111 12.54 19.23 -5.97
C GLU A 111 11.68 19.68 -7.15
N LYS A 112 11.45 20.99 -7.29
CA LYS A 112 10.75 21.54 -8.45
C LYS A 112 11.62 21.28 -9.69
N THR A 113 11.51 20.09 -10.26
CA THR A 113 11.94 19.87 -11.64
C THR A 113 10.92 20.60 -12.51
N PRO A 114 11.32 21.63 -13.27
CA PRO A 114 10.43 22.29 -14.21
C PRO A 114 9.81 21.24 -15.12
N MET A 115 8.48 21.25 -15.20
CA MET A 115 7.59 20.41 -16.01
C MET A 115 8.31 19.67 -17.14
N ALA A 116 8.53 18.37 -16.99
CA ALA A 116 8.53 17.51 -18.15
C ALA A 116 7.11 17.57 -18.72
N ASN A 117 6.99 18.19 -19.89
CA ASN A 117 5.79 18.26 -20.72
C ASN A 117 4.96 16.96 -20.64
N PRO A 118 3.62 17.03 -20.71
CA PRO A 118 2.81 15.83 -20.76
C PRO A 118 3.35 14.92 -21.87
N ALA A 119 3.65 13.67 -21.49
CA ALA A 119 4.12 12.64 -22.40
C ALA A 119 3.27 12.65 -23.69
N PRO A 120 3.89 12.47 -24.87
CA PRO A 120 3.17 12.52 -26.14
C PRO A 120 2.01 11.53 -26.08
N THR A 121 0.80 12.05 -26.21
CA THR A 121 -0.40 11.23 -26.38
C THR A 121 -0.12 10.28 -27.54
N PRO A 122 -0.17 8.95 -27.37
CA PRO A 122 -0.07 8.06 -28.51
C PRO A 122 -1.30 8.31 -29.36
N ALA A 123 -1.11 9.05 -30.46
CA ALA A 123 -2.13 9.24 -31.48
C ALA A 123 -2.36 7.89 -32.17
N PHE A 124 -3.13 7.02 -31.53
CA PHE A 124 -3.78 5.91 -32.21
C PHE A 124 -4.86 6.50 -33.13
N ARG A 125 -4.44 7.08 -34.26
CA ARG A 125 -5.35 7.32 -35.39
C ARG A 125 -5.67 5.96 -36.01
N ARG A 126 -6.71 5.31 -35.50
CA ARG A 126 -7.34 4.16 -36.14
C ARG A 126 -8.42 4.67 -37.10
N ALA A 127 -8.05 4.70 -38.40
CA ALA A 127 -8.84 4.46 -39.64
C ALA A 127 -10.11 5.32 -39.90
N LEU A 128 -10.39 5.89 -41.10
CA LEU A 128 -10.62 5.30 -42.44
C LEU A 128 -10.67 6.44 -43.54
N PRO A 129 -10.77 6.12 -44.86
CA PRO A 129 -10.21 6.91 -45.98
C PRO A 129 -11.21 7.84 -46.70
N PRO A 130 -10.75 8.70 -47.62
CA PRO A 130 -11.54 9.08 -48.79
C PRO A 130 -10.96 8.46 -50.08
N GLN A 131 -11.75 7.59 -50.72
CA GLN A 131 -11.63 7.30 -52.14
C GLN A 131 -11.90 8.59 -52.94
N GLY A 132 -11.16 8.85 -54.02
CA GLY A 132 -11.55 9.90 -54.96
C GLY A 132 -10.50 10.41 -55.95
N GLY A 133 -10.14 9.58 -56.94
CA GLY A 133 -9.93 9.99 -58.33
C GLY A 133 -8.77 10.93 -58.73
N ARG A 134 -7.77 10.38 -59.43
CA ARG A 134 -7.59 10.47 -60.91
C ARG A 134 -6.16 9.98 -61.30
N LYS A 135 -6.11 8.97 -62.17
CA LYS A 135 -4.93 8.39 -62.85
C LYS A 135 -4.53 9.29 -64.07
N PRO A 136 -3.58 8.91 -64.94
CA PRO A 136 -2.20 8.41 -64.77
C PRO A 136 -1.19 9.26 -65.60
N SER A 137 0.12 9.14 -65.37
CA SER A 137 1.09 9.43 -66.43
C SER A 137 2.21 8.39 -66.44
N VAL A 138 2.33 7.78 -67.60
CA VAL A 138 3.17 6.66 -68.03
C VAL A 138 4.55 7.18 -68.45
N VAL A 139 5.65 6.45 -68.15
CA VAL A 139 6.61 5.89 -69.14
C VAL A 139 7.42 4.73 -68.48
N PRO A 140 7.62 3.58 -69.17
CA PRO A 140 8.30 2.38 -68.65
C PRO A 140 9.80 2.32 -68.99
N GLY A 141 10.58 1.53 -68.23
CA GLY A 141 11.94 1.13 -68.60
C GLY A 141 12.65 0.33 -67.48
N PRO A 142 13.22 -0.86 -67.75
CA PRO A 142 13.63 -1.82 -66.73
C PRO A 142 15.11 -1.67 -66.35
N ALA A 143 15.44 -1.69 -65.06
CA ALA A 143 16.81 -1.94 -64.63
C ALA A 143 16.84 -2.53 -63.21
N LEU A 144 17.19 -3.82 -63.17
CA LEU A 144 17.97 -4.51 -62.14
C LEU A 144 17.69 -4.17 -60.66
N VAL A 145 16.97 -5.09 -60.02
CA VAL A 145 17.17 -5.42 -58.60
C VAL A 145 18.66 -5.71 -58.31
N PRO A 146 19.16 -5.20 -57.18
CA PRO A 146 19.84 -6.08 -56.24
C PRO A 146 19.16 -6.00 -54.87
N VAL A 147 18.59 -7.13 -54.47
CA VAL A 147 18.31 -7.49 -53.07
C VAL A 147 19.63 -7.59 -52.32
N PRO A 148 19.85 -6.84 -51.22
CA PRO A 148 20.82 -7.24 -50.20
C PRO A 148 20.15 -8.17 -49.17
N PRO A 149 20.91 -9.14 -48.63
CA PRO A 149 20.39 -10.38 -48.07
C PRO A 149 19.77 -10.24 -46.68
N ALA A 150 18.79 -11.11 -46.44
CA ALA A 150 18.33 -11.52 -45.12
C ALA A 150 19.53 -11.99 -44.27
N ASN A 151 19.90 -11.22 -43.24
CA ASN A 151 20.83 -11.67 -42.22
C ASN A 151 20.08 -12.56 -41.21
N GLN A 152 19.71 -13.76 -41.65
CA GLN A 152 19.51 -14.89 -40.75
C GLN A 152 20.90 -15.40 -40.35
N GLN A 153 21.38 -14.98 -39.19
CA GLN A 153 22.44 -15.74 -38.52
C GLN A 153 22.06 -16.02 -37.06
N LYS A 154 21.51 -17.22 -36.92
CA LYS A 154 21.83 -18.25 -35.93
C LYS A 154 21.57 -17.89 -34.46
N LYS A 155 20.58 -18.53 -33.84
CA LYS A 155 20.60 -19.93 -33.35
C LYS A 155 21.44 -20.10 -32.08
N HIS A 156 20.70 -20.31 -31.00
CA HIS A 156 20.94 -21.20 -29.85
C HIS A 156 22.24 -21.04 -29.06
N SER A 157 22.07 -20.57 -27.81
CA SER A 157 22.41 -21.41 -26.66
C SER A 157 21.56 -20.98 -25.46
N ASN A 158 20.35 -21.55 -25.38
CA ASN A 158 19.71 -21.78 -24.11
C ASN A 158 20.48 -22.96 -23.50
N ALA A 159 21.57 -22.66 -22.78
CA ALA A 159 22.25 -23.66 -21.98
C ALA A 159 21.36 -23.92 -20.77
N VAL A 160 20.57 -24.99 -20.90
CA VAL A 160 19.90 -25.63 -19.78
C VAL A 160 20.99 -26.44 -19.10
N ASP A 161 21.50 -25.94 -17.98
CA ASP A 161 22.36 -26.70 -17.07
C ASP A 161 21.46 -27.75 -16.38
N GLU A 162 21.22 -28.86 -17.07
CA GLU A 162 20.65 -30.09 -16.49
C GLU A 162 21.79 -31.01 -16.07
N ASP A 163 22.63 -30.61 -15.10
CA ASP A 163 23.56 -31.54 -14.45
C ASP A 163 24.08 -31.04 -13.08
N ALA A 164 23.18 -30.92 -12.11
CA ALA A 164 23.58 -30.95 -10.70
C ALA A 164 22.56 -31.77 -9.91
N VAL A 165 22.59 -33.08 -10.19
CA VAL A 165 22.10 -34.13 -9.30
C VAL A 165 22.86 -33.99 -7.97
N LEU A 166 22.31 -33.25 -7.01
CA LEU A 166 22.64 -33.46 -5.60
C LEU A 166 21.81 -34.66 -5.13
N GLU A 167 22.40 -35.84 -5.16
CA GLU A 167 21.99 -36.90 -4.24
C GLU A 167 22.42 -36.45 -2.82
N PRO A 168 21.50 -36.30 -1.86
CA PRO A 168 21.89 -36.19 -0.46
C PRO A 168 22.35 -37.58 0.02
N ASP A 169 23.66 -37.77 0.21
CA ASP A 169 24.21 -38.87 0.99
C ASP A 169 23.77 -38.70 2.45
N PHE A 170 22.69 -39.39 2.83
CA PHE A 170 22.30 -39.52 4.23
C PHE A 170 23.16 -40.61 4.87
N LYS A 171 24.05 -40.19 5.77
CA LYS A 171 24.81 -41.06 6.66
C LYS A 171 24.68 -40.62 8.10
#